data_AF-A0A166JI28-F1
#
_entry.id   AF-A0A166JI28-F1
#
_cell.length_a   1.000
_cell.length_b   1.000
_cell.length_c   1.000
_cell.angle_alpha   90.00
_cell.angle_beta   90.00
_cell.angle_gamma   90.00
#
_symmetry.space_group_name_H-M   'P 1'
#
loop_
_entity.id
_entity.type
_entity.pdbx_description
1 polymer ?
#
loop_
_entity_poly.entity_id
_entity_poly.type
_entity_poly.pdbx_seq_one_letter_code
_entity_poly.pdbx_strand_id
1 'polypeptide(L)'
;MLRPISPDDSYAGHSPSSTPGPSGDPDGEAAAAHLRALLQLEPGAPINLYSLEDPLPGHKPNFPLPTLIKLAIFGSPLKRLTLQEIYTELENRFEWFRLNTHDTAWKNSIRHNLSLRKCFVKTTRTMTEPGKGSYWSLD
;
A
#
# COMPACT_ATOMS: atom_id res chain seq x y z
N MET A 1 -46.40 35.27 -37.71
CA MET A 1 -47.10 34.04 -37.30
C MET A 1 -46.16 33.21 -36.45
N LEU A 2 -46.36 33.16 -35.14
CA LEU A 2 -45.55 32.36 -34.21
C LEU A 2 -46.34 31.09 -33.86
N ARG A 3 -45.73 29.91 -34.02
CA ARG A 3 -46.28 28.64 -33.51
C ARG A 3 -45.68 28.35 -32.13
N PRO A 4 -46.46 27.88 -31.14
CA PRO A 4 -45.95 27.44 -29.86
C PRO A 4 -45.44 26.00 -29.95
N ILE A 5 -44.28 25.73 -29.36
CA ILE A 5 -43.72 24.37 -29.21
C ILE A 5 -44.06 23.89 -27.80
N SER A 6 -44.75 22.75 -27.71
CA SER A 6 -45.09 22.09 -26.44
C SER A 6 -43.90 21.28 -25.90
N PRO A 7 -43.89 20.97 -24.59
CA PRO A 7 -42.77 20.39 -23.89
C PRO A 7 -43.01 18.89 -23.68
N ASP A 8 -42.44 18.04 -24.53
CA ASP A 8 -42.09 16.65 -24.15
C ASP A 8 -41.29 16.05 -25.31
N ASP A 9 -39.97 15.94 -25.15
CA ASP A 9 -39.24 14.83 -25.76
C ASP A 9 -37.86 14.70 -25.09
N SER A 10 -37.84 13.80 -24.11
CA SER A 10 -36.79 12.79 -23.95
C SER A 10 -35.35 13.29 -23.83
N TYR A 11 -34.97 13.65 -22.60
CA TYR A 11 -33.58 13.91 -22.23
C TYR A 11 -32.73 12.65 -22.47
N ALA A 12 -31.63 12.85 -23.18
CA ALA A 12 -30.61 11.87 -23.48
C ALA A 12 -30.10 11.17 -22.20
N GLY A 13 -30.22 9.84 -22.15
CA GLY A 13 -29.54 8.98 -21.20
C GLY A 13 -28.45 8.18 -21.92
N HIS A 14 -27.32 8.83 -22.20
CA HIS A 14 -26.10 8.11 -22.57
C HIS A 14 -25.73 7.14 -21.45
N SER A 15 -25.55 5.86 -21.79
CA SER A 15 -24.87 4.91 -20.92
C SER A 15 -23.45 5.41 -20.63
N PRO A 16 -22.98 5.24 -19.40
CA PRO A 16 -21.66 4.64 -19.24
C PRO A 16 -21.74 3.53 -18.20
N SER A 17 -21.87 2.28 -18.68
CA SER A 17 -21.45 1.13 -17.87
C SER A 17 -19.93 1.08 -17.90
N SER A 18 -19.29 1.96 -17.13
CA SER A 18 -17.87 1.86 -16.81
C SER A 18 -17.71 0.85 -15.68
N THR A 19 -17.79 -0.43 -16.00
CA THR A 19 -17.08 -1.44 -15.20
C THR A 19 -15.59 -1.29 -15.52
N PRO A 20 -14.73 -0.90 -14.57
CA PRO A 20 -13.30 -1.08 -14.77
C PRO A 20 -13.04 -2.58 -14.73
N GLY A 21 -12.67 -3.15 -15.87
CA GLY A 21 -12.07 -4.48 -15.90
C GLY A 21 -10.79 -4.49 -15.06
N PRO A 22 -10.38 -5.63 -14.50
CA PRO A 22 -9.13 -5.73 -13.77
C PRO A 22 -7.99 -5.67 -14.78
N SER A 23 -7.50 -4.47 -15.07
CA SER A 23 -6.13 -4.27 -15.52
C SER A 23 -5.22 -4.53 -14.32
N GLY A 24 -5.14 -5.80 -13.91
CA GLY A 24 -4.30 -6.26 -12.83
C GLY A 24 -3.01 -6.77 -13.43
N ASP A 25 -1.91 -6.10 -13.12
CA ASP A 25 -0.58 -6.69 -13.31
C ASP A 25 -0.58 -8.08 -12.65
N PRO A 26 -0.28 -9.16 -13.40
CA PRO A 26 -0.40 -10.53 -12.89
C PRO A 26 0.46 -10.76 -11.63
N ASP A 27 1.59 -10.06 -11.55
CA ASP A 27 2.52 -10.10 -10.43
C ASP A 27 1.91 -9.46 -9.16
N GLY A 28 1.13 -8.39 -9.34
CA GLY A 28 0.44 -7.70 -8.26
C GLY A 28 -0.66 -8.53 -7.60
N GLU A 29 -1.42 -9.29 -8.39
CA GLU A 29 -2.49 -10.17 -7.88
C GLU A 29 -1.90 -11.38 -7.15
N ALA A 30 -0.81 -11.96 -7.65
CA ALA A 30 -0.12 -13.06 -6.98
C ALA A 30 0.44 -12.64 -5.60
N ALA A 31 1.07 -11.46 -5.52
CA ALA A 31 1.53 -10.89 -4.26
C ALA A 31 0.36 -10.61 -3.29
N ALA A 32 -0.76 -10.10 -3.81
CA ALA A 32 -1.97 -9.86 -3.03
C ALA A 32 -2.54 -11.17 -2.44
N ALA A 33 -2.67 -12.21 -3.27
CA ALA A 33 -3.17 -13.51 -2.86
C ALA A 33 -2.29 -14.14 -1.77
N HIS A 34 -0.96 -14.07 -1.93
CA HIS A 34 -0.01 -14.56 -0.92
C HIS A 34 -0.16 -13.83 0.42
N LEU A 35 -0.29 -12.50 0.38
CA LEU A 35 -0.46 -11.70 1.60
C LEU A 35 -1.81 -11.97 2.29
N ARG A 36 -2.89 -12.15 1.53
CA ARG A 36 -4.20 -12.53 2.10
C ARG A 36 -4.14 -13.90 2.76
N ALA A 37 -3.54 -14.88 2.10
CA ALA A 37 -3.39 -16.22 2.66
C ALA A 37 -2.55 -16.22 3.94
N LEU A 38 -1.46 -15.44 3.97
CA LEU A 38 -0.60 -15.32 5.15
C LEU A 38 -1.34 -14.71 6.35
N LEU A 39 -2.22 -13.75 6.09
CA LEU A 39 -2.96 -13.01 7.11
C LEU A 39 -4.38 -13.55 7.37
N GLN A 40 -4.78 -14.62 6.68
CA GLN A 40 -6.14 -15.19 6.74
C GLN A 40 -7.24 -14.14 6.46
N LEU A 41 -7.00 -13.28 5.46
CA LEU A 41 -7.94 -12.21 5.09
C LEU A 41 -8.97 -12.69 4.07
N GLU A 42 -10.20 -12.22 4.23
CA GLU A 42 -11.29 -12.46 3.28
C GLU A 42 -11.02 -11.84 1.90
N PRO A 43 -11.54 -12.43 0.81
CA PRO A 43 -11.49 -11.84 -0.52
C PRO A 43 -12.09 -10.42 -0.52
N GLY A 44 -11.32 -9.44 -1.00
CA GLY A 44 -11.74 -8.04 -1.05
C GLY A 44 -11.38 -7.21 0.21
N ALA A 45 -10.88 -7.83 1.28
CA ALA A 45 -10.32 -7.07 2.40
C ALA A 45 -9.09 -6.26 1.94
N PRO A 46 -8.88 -5.04 2.50
CA PRO A 46 -7.69 -4.27 2.22
C PRO A 46 -6.46 -5.00 2.71
N ILE A 47 -5.34 -4.89 1.99
CA ILE A 47 -4.05 -5.46 2.37
C ILE A 47 -3.13 -4.30 2.73
N ASN A 48 -3.08 -3.94 4.01
CA ASN A 48 -2.20 -2.91 4.53
C ASN A 48 -1.93 -3.14 6.02
N LEU A 49 -1.20 -2.21 6.65
CA LEU A 49 -0.86 -2.30 8.07
C LEU A 49 -2.07 -2.26 9.01
N TYR A 50 -3.20 -1.68 8.59
CA TYR A 50 -4.44 -1.61 9.37
C TYR A 50 -5.26 -2.90 9.31
N SER A 51 -4.89 -3.83 8.42
CA SER A 51 -5.45 -5.19 8.40
C SER A 51 -4.87 -6.09 9.50
N LEU A 52 -3.85 -5.63 10.22
CA LEU A 52 -3.25 -6.35 11.33
C LEU A 52 -3.94 -6.03 12.65
N GLU A 53 -4.04 -7.04 13.51
CA GLU A 53 -4.50 -6.88 14.89
C GLU A 53 -3.62 -5.90 15.66
N ASP A 54 -4.26 -5.14 16.56
CA ASP A 54 -3.56 -4.20 17.43
C ASP A 54 -2.71 -4.95 18.45
N PRO A 55 -1.43 -4.57 18.64
CA PRO A 55 -0.65 -5.08 19.76
C PRO A 55 -1.18 -4.53 21.08
N LEU A 56 -0.75 -5.15 22.18
CA LEU A 56 -0.91 -4.55 23.50
C LEU A 56 -0.32 -3.13 23.52
N PRO A 57 -0.90 -2.18 24.26
CA PRO A 57 -0.38 -0.81 24.34
C PRO A 57 1.11 -0.78 24.68
N GLY A 58 1.88 0.01 23.94
CA GLY A 58 3.33 0.09 24.10
C GLY A 58 4.12 -1.19 23.77
N HIS A 59 3.52 -2.22 23.15
CA HIS A 59 4.22 -3.44 22.74
C HIS A 59 4.43 -3.50 21.22
N LYS A 60 5.51 -4.17 20.82
CA LYS A 60 5.81 -4.38 19.41
C LYS A 60 4.75 -5.30 18.78
N PRO A 61 4.31 -5.03 17.53
CA PRO A 61 3.40 -5.92 16.80
C PRO A 61 3.90 -7.37 16.77
N ASN A 62 2.99 -8.32 16.97
CA ASN A 62 3.30 -9.76 16.92
C ASN A 62 3.36 -10.28 15.48
N PHE A 63 4.07 -9.56 14.62
CA PHE A 63 4.31 -9.92 13.23
C PHE A 63 5.79 -9.71 12.89
N PRO A 64 6.37 -10.60 12.06
CA PRO A 64 7.76 -10.46 11.69
C PRO A 64 7.94 -9.22 10.81
N LEU A 65 9.08 -8.52 10.96
CA LEU A 65 9.38 -7.29 10.21
C LEU A 65 9.16 -7.39 8.69
N PRO A 66 9.51 -8.50 8.00
CA PRO A 66 9.21 -8.65 6.58
C PRO A 66 7.72 -8.52 6.26
N THR A 67 6.84 -9.07 7.11
CA THR A 67 5.38 -8.94 6.93
C THR A 67 4.96 -7.49 7.08
N LEU A 68 5.46 -6.80 8.11
CA LEU A 68 5.18 -5.38 8.32
C LEU A 68 5.63 -4.53 7.12
N ILE A 69 6.85 -4.75 6.62
CA ILE A 69 7.39 -4.02 5.47
C ILE A 69 6.58 -4.31 4.21
N LYS A 70 6.23 -5.59 3.95
CA LYS A 70 5.39 -5.96 2.81
C LYS A 70 4.04 -5.25 2.83
N LEU A 71 3.40 -5.16 3.99
CA LEU A 71 2.11 -4.50 4.13
C LEU A 71 2.19 -2.98 4.04
N ALA A 72 3.27 -2.38 4.52
CA ALA A 72 3.53 -0.95 4.32
C ALA A 72 3.68 -0.63 2.82
N ILE A 73 4.53 -1.38 2.11
CA ILE A 73 4.79 -1.19 0.68
C ILE A 73 3.52 -1.48 -0.13
N PHE A 74 2.87 -2.63 0.10
CA PHE A 74 1.66 -3.01 -0.61
C PHE A 74 0.48 -2.10 -0.29
N GLY A 75 0.41 -1.56 0.93
CA GLY A 75 -0.63 -0.60 1.32
C GLY A 75 -0.45 0.78 0.68
N SER A 76 0.73 1.10 0.14
CA SER A 76 0.98 2.40 -0.46
C SER A 76 0.31 2.54 -1.84
N PRO A 77 -0.12 3.76 -2.25
CA PRO A 77 -0.80 3.97 -3.52
C PRO A 77 0.01 3.52 -4.74
N LEU A 78 1.33 3.66 -4.67
CA LEU A 78 2.26 3.35 -5.76
C LEU A 78 2.93 1.98 -5.61
N LYS A 79 2.51 1.17 -4.62
CA LYS A 79 3.12 -0.14 -4.29
C LYS A 79 4.65 -0.09 -4.11
N ARG A 80 5.13 1.07 -3.70
CA ARG A 80 6.54 1.37 -3.47
C ARG A 80 6.65 2.41 -2.37
N LEU A 81 7.69 2.32 -1.56
CA LEU A 81 8.02 3.29 -0.52
C LEU A 81 9.53 3.48 -0.42
N THR A 82 9.97 4.66 -0.04
CA THR A 82 11.34 4.90 0.41
C THR A 82 11.57 4.32 1.80
N LEU A 83 12.83 4.14 2.18
CA LEU A 83 13.18 3.70 3.54
C LEU A 83 12.58 4.61 4.63
N GLN A 84 12.57 5.93 4.39
CA GLN A 84 12.02 6.88 5.35
C GLN A 84 10.50 6.74 5.47
N GLU A 85 9.80 6.56 4.35
CA GLU A 85 8.35 6.35 4.37
C GLU A 85 7.98 5.02 5.05
N ILE A 86 8.78 3.96 4.89
CA ILE A 86 8.56 2.71 5.64
C ILE A 86 8.64 2.95 7.15
N TYR A 87 9.60 3.76 7.63
CA TYR A 87 9.64 4.14 9.06
C TYR A 87 8.37 4.88 9.46
N THR A 88 7.98 5.89 8.68
CA THR A 88 6.79 6.71 8.94
C THR A 88 5.52 5.87 8.98
N GLU A 89 5.32 4.93 8.05
CA GLU A 89 4.13 4.06 8.03
C GLU A 89 4.03 3.18 9.29
N LEU A 90 5.17 2.65 9.77
CA LEU A 90 5.21 1.86 11.00
C LEU A 90 4.96 2.72 12.24
N GLU A 91 5.55 3.91 12.30
CA GLU A 91 5.37 4.89 13.38
C GLU A 91 3.92 5.44 13.41
N ASN A 92 3.28 5.61 12.26
CA ASN A 92 1.88 6.03 12.15
C ASN A 92 0.93 4.95 12.64
N ARG A 93 1.19 3.68 12.30
CA ARG A 93 0.30 2.57 12.64
C ARG A 93 0.44 2.10 14.08
N PHE A 94 1.67 1.92 14.57
CA PHE A 94 1.91 1.24 15.85
C PHE A 94 2.64 2.14 16.84
N GLU A 95 2.04 2.24 18.02
CA GLU A 95 2.56 3.06 19.12
C GLU A 95 4.01 2.71 19.49
N TRP A 96 4.37 1.42 19.50
CA TRP A 96 5.73 1.00 19.85
C TRP A 96 6.78 1.64 18.95
N PHE A 97 6.59 1.70 17.63
CA PHE A 97 7.57 2.33 16.73
C PHE A 97 7.66 3.84 16.98
N ARG A 98 6.52 4.50 17.24
CA ARG A 98 6.46 5.94 17.55
C ARG A 98 7.17 6.29 18.85
N LEU A 99 7.00 5.48 19.90
CA LEU A 99 7.71 5.67 21.17
C LEU A 99 9.22 5.41 21.03
N ASN A 100 9.62 4.64 20.01
CA ASN A 100 11.00 4.26 19.75
C ASN A 100 11.58 4.96 18.50
N THR A 101 11.03 6.10 18.04
CA THR A 101 11.47 6.77 16.80
C THR A 101 12.98 7.05 16.74
N HIS A 102 13.64 7.27 17.88
CA HIS A 102 15.09 7.52 17.95
C HIS A 102 15.94 6.26 18.07
N ASP A 103 15.34 5.09 18.29
CA ASP A 103 16.07 3.84 18.39
C ASP A 103 16.60 3.40 17.00
N THR A 104 17.93 3.27 16.92
CA THR A 104 18.61 2.86 15.70
C THR A 104 18.56 1.35 15.48
N ALA A 105 18.32 0.54 16.52
CA ALA A 105 18.33 -0.92 16.46
C ALA A 105 17.22 -1.45 15.56
N TRP A 106 15.96 -1.06 15.80
CA TRP A 106 14.86 -1.52 14.94
C TRP A 106 14.98 -0.95 13.52
N LYS A 107 15.43 0.30 13.36
CA LYS A 107 15.70 0.89 12.02
C LYS A 107 16.78 0.11 11.29
N ASN A 108 17.79 -0.37 12.00
CA ASN A 108 18.82 -1.24 11.43
C ASN A 108 18.24 -2.59 11.01
N SER A 109 17.35 -3.18 11.82
CA SER A 109 16.64 -4.40 11.46
C SER A 109 15.77 -4.22 10.20
N ILE A 110 15.12 -3.07 10.00
CA ILE A 110 14.38 -2.77 8.77
C ILE A 110 15.34 -2.73 7.56
N ARG A 111 16.43 -1.96 7.63
CA ARG A 111 17.43 -1.88 6.54
C ARG A 111 18.02 -3.24 6.21
N HIS A 112 18.33 -4.03 7.23
CA HIS A 112 18.83 -5.40 7.06
C HIS A 112 17.82 -6.29 6.33
N ASN A 113 16.54 -6.26 6.70
CA ASN A 113 15.52 -7.07 6.04
C ASN A 113 15.31 -6.69 4.57
N LEU A 114 15.32 -5.39 4.26
CA LEU A 114 15.20 -4.88 2.90
C LEU A 114 16.32 -5.40 2.00
N SER A 115 17.56 -5.43 2.49
CA SER A 115 18.69 -5.94 1.71
C SER A 115 18.82 -7.48 1.71
N LEU A 116 18.37 -8.16 2.77
CA LEU A 116 18.55 -9.60 2.92
C LEU A 116 17.58 -10.41 2.05
N ARG A 117 16.35 -9.93 1.87
CA ARG A 117 15.26 -10.73 1.27
C ARG A 117 15.03 -10.31 -0.17
N LYS A 118 15.05 -11.31 -1.07
CA LYS A 118 14.84 -11.11 -2.51
C LYS A 118 13.50 -10.48 -2.87
N CYS A 119 12.47 -10.65 -2.04
CA CYS A 119 11.15 -10.07 -2.27
C CYS A 119 11.10 -8.55 -2.13
N PHE A 120 12.18 -7.90 -1.68
CA PHE A 120 12.27 -6.43 -1.62
C PHE A 120 13.21 -5.95 -2.71
N VAL A 121 12.63 -5.29 -3.71
CA VAL A 121 13.36 -4.80 -4.88
C VAL A 121 13.69 -3.32 -4.67
N LYS A 122 14.96 -2.97 -4.83
CA LYS A 122 15.43 -1.58 -4.72
C LYS A 122 15.48 -0.95 -6.11
N THR A 123 14.74 0.14 -6.31
CA THR A 123 14.74 0.92 -7.55
C THR A 123 15.33 2.30 -7.32
N THR A 124 16.34 2.66 -8.11
CA THR A 124 16.91 4.02 -8.07
C THR A 124 15.89 5.02 -8.59
N ARG A 125 15.81 6.19 -7.95
CA ARG A 125 14.98 7.29 -8.42
C ARG A 125 15.53 7.80 -9.75
N THR A 126 14.65 8.17 -10.67
CA THR A 126 15.04 8.79 -11.93
C THR A 126 15.61 10.19 -11.67
N MET A 127 16.43 10.70 -12.59
CA MET A 127 16.95 12.08 -12.48
C MET A 127 15.84 13.14 -12.47
N THR A 128 14.65 12.80 -12.97
CA THR A 128 13.47 13.66 -12.99
C THR A 128 12.72 13.73 -11.66
N GLU A 129 12.98 12.81 -10.72
CA GLU A 129 12.38 12.80 -9.38
C GLU A 129 13.43 13.11 -8.29
N PRO A 130 13.77 14.39 -8.06
CA PRO A 130 14.77 14.75 -7.06
C PRO A 130 14.33 14.33 -5.65
N GLY A 131 15.24 13.72 -4.90
CA GLY A 131 15.09 13.49 -3.47
C GLY A 131 15.98 12.36 -2.94
N LYS A 132 15.95 12.17 -1.62
CA LYS A 132 16.86 11.27 -0.92
C LYS A 132 16.40 9.81 -1.01
N GLY A 133 17.34 8.91 -1.27
CA GLY A 133 17.13 7.46 -1.15
C GLY A 133 16.63 6.79 -2.42
N SER A 134 16.25 5.51 -2.28
CA SER A 134 15.72 4.65 -3.33
C SER A 134 14.33 4.19 -2.94
N TYR A 135 13.50 3.84 -3.92
CA TYR A 135 12.24 3.16 -3.66
C TYR A 135 12.49 1.67 -3.39
N TRP A 136 11.61 1.10 -2.60
CA TRP A 136 11.48 -0.31 -2.33
C TRP A 136 10.09 -0.77 -2.75
N SER A 137 10.04 -1.80 -3.59
CA SER A 137 8.80 -2.46 -4.03
C SER A 137 8.86 -3.96 -3.71
N LEU A 138 7.75 -4.66 -3.97
CA LEU A 138 7.71 -6.12 -3.93
C LEU A 138 8.01 -6.68 -5.33
N ASP A 139 8.68 -7.83 -5.36
CA ASP A 139 8.83 -8.70 -6.54
C ASP A 139 7.59 -9.58 -6.72
#